data_AF-A0A1G2HV58-F1
#
_entry.id   AF-A0A1G2HV58-F1
#
_cell.length_a   1.000
_cell.length_b   1.000
_cell.length_c   1.000
_cell.angle_alpha   90.00
_cell.angle_beta   90.00
_cell.angle_gamma   90.00
#
_symmetry.space_group_name_H-M   'P 1'
#
loop_
_entity.id
_entity.type
_entity.pdbx_description
1 polymer ?
#
loop_
_entity_poly.entity_id
_entity_poly.type
_entity_poly.pdbx_seq_one_letter_code
_entity_poly.pdbx_strand_id
1 'polypeptide(L)'
;MQRMAKNYKTDYTKEEIIRIVKELEKKGEKIWLGKIAREMGLGRTERSPLRYHILRLAEQGVLKVKKEPAEFQKELLVVKSK
;
A
#
# COMPACT_ATOMS: atom_id res chain seq x y z
N MET A 1 -11.63 18.65 -26.63
CA MET A 1 -11.64 17.22 -26.23
C MET A 1 -10.22 16.77 -25.92
N GLN A 2 -10.07 15.86 -24.94
CA GLN A 2 -8.89 15.05 -24.59
C GLN A 2 -7.68 15.74 -23.90
N ARG A 3 -7.65 15.64 -22.57
CA ARG A 3 -6.43 15.28 -21.83
C ARG A 3 -6.72 14.00 -21.06
N MET A 4 -6.72 12.87 -21.78
CA MET A 4 -6.82 11.55 -21.16
C MET A 4 -5.48 11.23 -20.49
N ALA A 5 -5.44 11.34 -19.16
CA ALA A 5 -4.38 10.72 -18.38
C ALA A 5 -4.46 9.20 -18.59
N LYS A 6 -3.32 8.58 -18.90
CA LYS A 6 -3.18 7.14 -19.10
C LYS A 6 -3.82 6.38 -17.92
N ASN A 7 -4.95 5.72 -18.18
CA ASN A 7 -5.62 4.81 -17.26
C ASN A 7 -4.72 3.59 -17.05
N TYR A 8 -3.87 3.63 -16.01
CA TYR A 8 -3.40 2.40 -15.40
C TYR A 8 -4.64 1.74 -14.79
N LYS A 9 -5.09 0.63 -15.40
CA LYS A 9 -6.08 -0.27 -14.80
C LYS A 9 -5.49 -0.81 -13.50
N THR A 10 -5.76 -0.12 -12.41
CA THR A 10 -5.54 -0.60 -11.05
C THR A 10 -6.86 -0.34 -10.36
N ASP A 11 -7.78 -1.31 -10.50
CA ASP A 11 -9.10 -1.34 -9.87
C ASP A 11 -9.00 -1.60 -8.36
N TYR A 12 -8.01 -1.01 -7.68
CA TYR A 12 -7.99 -1.00 -6.22
C TYR A 12 -8.19 0.40 -5.68
N THR A 13 -9.19 0.51 -4.84
CA THR A 13 -9.55 1.73 -4.15
C THR A 13 -8.68 1.93 -2.91
N LYS A 14 -8.64 3.17 -2.41
CA LYS A 14 -8.04 3.47 -1.10
C LYS A 14 -8.68 2.63 0.01
N GLU A 15 -9.99 2.36 -0.11
CA GLU A 15 -10.77 1.60 0.85
C GLU A 15 -10.31 0.14 0.91
N GLU A 16 -10.02 -0.48 -0.25
CA GLU A 16 -9.46 -1.83 -0.30
C GLU A 16 -8.08 -1.92 0.33
N ILE A 17 -7.20 -0.94 0.09
CA ILE A 17 -5.88 -0.89 0.74
C ILE A 17 -6.05 -0.86 2.26
N ILE A 18 -6.95 0.00 2.76
CA ILE A 18 -7.21 0.12 4.21
C ILE A 18 -7.80 -1.19 4.76
N ARG A 19 -8.74 -1.81 4.04
CA ARG A 19 -9.36 -3.08 4.44
C ARG A 19 -8.30 -4.17 4.61
N ILE A 20 -7.47 -4.37 3.59
CA ILE A 20 -6.41 -5.40 3.61
C ILE A 20 -5.39 -5.12 4.72
N VAL A 21 -4.96 -3.87 4.89
CA VAL A 21 -4.05 -3.50 5.98
C VAL A 21 -4.68 -3.81 7.34
N LYS A 22 -5.96 -3.48 7.56
CA LYS A 22 -6.66 -3.81 8.82
C LYS A 22 -6.83 -5.31 9.03
N GLU A 23 -7.08 -6.08 7.98
CA GLU A 23 -7.16 -7.54 8.08
C GLU A 23 -5.80 -8.16 8.46
N LEU A 24 -4.72 -7.68 7.85
CA LEU A 24 -3.36 -8.11 8.20
C LEU A 24 -2.97 -7.68 9.61
N GLU A 25 -3.42 -6.50 10.05
CA GLU A 25 -3.22 -6.02 11.43
C GLU A 25 -3.95 -6.91 12.45
N LYS A 26 -5.20 -7.30 12.18
CA LYS A 26 -5.97 -8.20 13.05
C LYS A 26 -5.31 -9.57 13.23
N LYS A 27 -4.58 -10.05 12.20
CA LYS A 27 -3.81 -11.29 12.27
C LYS A 27 -2.54 -11.17 13.14
N GLY A 28 -2.20 -9.95 13.61
CA GLY A 28 -0.99 -9.70 14.38
C GLY A 28 0.30 -9.83 13.57
N GLU A 29 0.19 -9.88 12.25
CA GLU A 29 1.32 -10.14 11.36
C GLU A 29 2.04 -8.84 10.99
N LYS A 30 3.34 -8.94 10.71
CA LYS A 30 4.08 -7.81 10.13
C LYS A 30 3.53 -7.49 8.74
N ILE A 31 3.15 -6.23 8.52
CA ILE A 31 2.51 -5.77 7.30
C ILE A 31 3.54 -5.12 6.39
N TRP A 32 3.85 -5.81 5.30
CA TRP A 32 4.79 -5.36 4.29
C TRP A 32 4.07 -4.99 2.99
N LEU A 33 4.62 -4.05 2.22
CA LEU A 33 4.13 -3.71 0.89
C LEU A 33 3.90 -4.95 0.00
N GLY A 34 4.86 -5.88 0.01
CA GLY A 34 4.77 -7.11 -0.77
C GLY A 34 3.61 -8.01 -0.34
N LYS A 35 3.26 -8.00 0.95
CA LYS A 35 2.15 -8.77 1.50
C LYS A 35 0.81 -8.13 1.16
N ILE A 36 0.70 -6.80 1.30
CA ILE A 36 -0.49 -6.06 0.87
C ILE A 36 -0.73 -6.30 -0.63
N ALA A 37 0.31 -6.19 -1.46
CA ALA A 37 0.22 -6.47 -2.89
C ALA A 37 -0.28 -7.89 -3.17
N ARG A 38 0.24 -8.89 -2.45
CA ARG A 38 -0.16 -10.30 -2.61
C ARG A 38 -1.61 -10.54 -2.22
N GLU A 39 -2.06 -10.01 -1.08
CA GLU A 39 -3.46 -10.15 -0.63
C GLU A 39 -4.44 -9.42 -1.58
N MET A 40 -3.97 -8.36 -2.24
CA MET A 40 -4.73 -7.64 -3.27
C MET A 40 -4.62 -8.28 -4.67
N GLY A 41 -3.91 -9.40 -4.82
CA GLY A 41 -3.72 -10.07 -6.11
C GLY A 41 -2.85 -9.30 -7.12
N LEU A 42 -2.07 -8.33 -6.66
CA LEU A 42 -1.32 -7.40 -7.50
C LEU A 42 0.02 -7.97 -7.97
N GLY A 43 0.30 -7.75 -9.25
CA GLY A 43 1.56 -8.15 -9.89
C GLY A 43 2.74 -7.24 -9.52
N ARG A 44 3.93 -7.57 -10.06
CA ARG A 44 5.17 -6.79 -9.83
C ARG A 44 5.05 -5.34 -10.31
N THR A 45 4.34 -5.11 -11.41
CA THR A 45 4.12 -3.79 -12.03
C THR A 45 3.21 -2.89 -11.19
N GLU A 46 2.38 -3.46 -10.32
CA GLU A 46 1.37 -2.75 -9.52
C GLU A 46 1.86 -2.42 -8.11
N ARG A 47 3.02 -2.94 -7.70
CA ARG A 47 3.66 -2.62 -6.41
C ARG A 47 4.07 -1.15 -6.29
N SER A 48 4.54 -0.54 -7.38
CA SER A 48 4.99 0.85 -7.36
C SER A 48 3.82 1.83 -7.14
N PRO A 49 2.70 1.73 -7.86
CA PRO A 49 1.51 2.52 -7.56
C PRO A 49 0.95 2.22 -6.16
N LEU A 50 0.92 0.95 -5.72
CA LEU A 50 0.43 0.59 -4.39
C LEU A 50 1.25 1.28 -3.29
N ARG A 51 2.58 1.29 -3.44
CA ARG A 51 3.49 1.99 -2.52
C ARG A 51 3.15 3.47 -2.44
N TYR A 52 2.92 4.11 -3.59
CA TYR A 52 2.54 5.52 -3.63
C TYR A 52 1.23 5.77 -2.87
N HIS A 53 0.22 4.92 -3.08
CA HIS A 53 -1.06 5.05 -2.38
C HIS A 53 -0.94 4.86 -0.86
N ILE A 54 -0.18 3.86 -0.40
CA ILE A 54 0.05 3.62 1.03
C ILE A 54 0.81 4.79 1.66
N LEU A 55 1.85 5.31 0.99
CA LEU A 55 2.58 6.48 1.48
C LEU A 55 1.68 7.72 1.57
N ARG A 56 0.84 7.97 0.56
CA ARG A 56 -0.14 9.07 0.59
C ARG A 56 -1.14 8.89 1.74
N LEU A 57 -1.65 7.68 1.97
CA LEU A 57 -2.53 7.39 3.12
C LEU A 57 -1.80 7.62 4.45
N ALA A 58 -0.48 7.41 4.48
CA ALA A 58 0.32 7.69 5.65
C ALA A 58 0.53 9.18 5.91
N GLU A 59 0.79 9.96 4.85
CA GLU A 59 0.86 11.42 4.93
C GLU A 59 -0.47 12.04 5.39
N GLN A 60 -1.60 11.42 5.00
CA GLN A 60 -2.94 11.81 5.45
C GLN A 60 -3.25 11.37 6.89
N GLY A 61 -2.34 10.63 7.55
CA GLY A 61 -2.53 10.11 8.91
C GLY A 61 -3.51 8.94 9.02
N VAL A 62 -3.94 8.36 7.89
CA VAL A 62 -4.86 7.20 7.85
C VAL A 62 -4.12 5.92 8.22
N LEU A 63 -2.89 5.76 7.72
CA LEU A 63 -2.01 4.65 8.04
C LEU A 63 -0.78 5.19 8.76
N LYS A 64 -0.21 4.44 9.72
CA LYS A 64 1.13 4.73 10.19
C LYS A 64 2.09 3.78 9.50
N VAL A 65 3.23 4.32 9.08
CA VAL A 65 4.21 3.58 8.30
C VAL A 65 5.58 3.87 8.92
N LYS A 66 6.29 2.81 9.30
CA LYS A 66 7.68 2.95 9.75
C LYS A 66 8.59 2.72 8.55
N LYS A 67 9.46 3.69 8.28
CA LYS A 67 10.58 3.47 7.37
C LYS A 67 11.61 2.66 8.14
N GLU A 68 11.84 1.41 7.75
CA GLU A 68 13.00 0.66 8.23
C GLU A 68 14.30 1.24 7.61
N PRO A 69 15.46 1.02 8.28
CA PRO A 69 16.74 1.63 7.89
C PRO A 69 17.16 1.29 6.45
N ALA A 70 18.06 2.11 5.92
CA ALA A 70 18.38 2.30 4.50
C ALA A 70 18.71 1.04 3.67
N GLU A 71 18.96 -0.11 4.30
CA GLU A 71 19.19 -1.41 3.65
C GLU A 71 17.93 -1.96 2.96
N PHE A 72 16.74 -1.65 3.47
CA PHE A 72 15.46 -2.09 2.91
C PHE A 72 14.80 -1.02 2.03
N GLN A 73 15.59 -0.35 1.18
CA GLN A 73 15.17 0.74 0.29
C GLN A 73 14.02 0.37 -0.68
N LYS A 74 13.53 -0.88 -0.65
CA LYS A 74 12.45 -1.44 -1.47
C LYS A 74 11.26 -2.02 -0.69
N GLU A 75 11.26 -2.09 0.65
CA GLU A 75 10.14 -2.63 1.44
C GLU A 75 9.63 -1.67 2.52
N LEU A 76 8.33 -1.35 2.43
CA LEU A 76 7.64 -0.45 3.35
C LEU A 76 6.99 -1.29 4.45
N LEU A 77 7.31 -0.99 5.71
CA LEU A 77 6.67 -1.59 6.88
C LEU A 77 5.51 -0.69 7.35
N VAL A 78 4.28 -1.15 7.18
CA VAL A 78 3.08 -0.45 7.65
C VAL A 78 2.85 -0.84 9.11
N VAL A 79 2.83 0.14 10.00
CA VAL A 79 2.81 -0.08 11.45
C VAL A 79 1.64 0.64 12.09
N LYS A 80 0.57 -0.12 12.33
CA LYS A 80 -0.69 0.21 12.97
C LYS A 80 -1.60 1.20 12.22
N SER A 81 -2.87 0.85 12.09
CA SER A 81 -3.93 1.82 11.78
C SER A 81 -4.40 2.49 13.07
N LYS A 82 -4.85 3.75 13.01
CA LYS A 82 -5.39 4.45 14.18
C LYS A 82 -6.87 4.09 14.37
#